data_AF-A0A0B8ZGC3-F1
#
_entry.id   AF-A0A0B8ZGC3-F1
#
_cell.length_a   1.000
_cell.length_b   1.000
_cell.length_c   1.000
_cell.angle_alpha   90.00
_cell.angle_beta   90.00
_cell.angle_gamma   90.00
#
_symmetry.space_group_name_H-M   'P 1'
#
loop_
_entity.id
_entity.type
_entity.pdbx_description
1 polymer ?
#
loop_
_entity_poly.entity_id
_entity_poly.type
_entity_poly.pdbx_seq_one_letter_code
_entity_poly.pdbx_strand_id
1 'polypeptide(L)'
;MAKGMKRFAPTPRLQSLVQRLGGRWYGDYAMCRCPAHDDRIPSLSLRQGQRAILVTCHAGCPRETVVRLLGLDRAPVSGVPATPLPNVCHVTSSAALALWSRAGTVEDTLAMRYLCDLRGFPRTSVRALHDIRYLERCPLGSGKSASYRPALLVAMRKADRVCAMQRIFLDPQTAACTGKFVLGRAVGAAWSNGHPSSVMGICEGFESAAAFTCLTGIQAFATMGAARFHQIDLPQGLERLILLADNDREGHRAQRRASRTLARPGLDIETLWPSRGLNDWADALKQ
;
A
#
# COMPACT_ATOMS: atom_id res chain seq x y z
N MET A 1 4.23 -5.96 -18.67
CA MET A 1 3.25 -6.89 -18.08
C MET A 1 3.77 -7.42 -16.73
N ALA A 2 3.30 -6.89 -15.60
CA ALA A 2 3.72 -7.37 -14.28
C ALA A 2 3.02 -8.71 -13.98
N LYS A 3 3.74 -9.84 -14.08
CA LYS A 3 3.25 -11.17 -13.67
C LYS A 3 2.80 -11.09 -12.22
N GLY A 4 1.48 -11.14 -11.99
CA GLY A 4 0.94 -11.38 -10.65
C GLY A 4 1.57 -12.65 -10.09
N MET A 5 2.18 -12.56 -8.91
CA MET A 5 2.89 -13.67 -8.31
C MET A 5 1.88 -14.76 -7.93
N LYS A 6 1.77 -15.80 -8.77
CA LYS A 6 0.86 -16.94 -8.57
C LYS A 6 1.09 -17.52 -7.18
N ARG A 7 -0.02 -17.82 -6.47
CA ARG A 7 0.02 -18.45 -5.15
C ARG A 7 -0.05 -19.97 -5.32
N PHE A 8 0.64 -20.69 -4.45
CA PHE A 8 0.73 -22.15 -4.52
C PHE A 8 0.36 -22.74 -3.15
N ALA A 9 -0.30 -23.89 -3.17
CA ALA A 9 -0.73 -24.55 -1.94
C ALA A 9 0.52 -25.00 -1.16
N PRO A 10 0.59 -24.81 0.17
CA PRO A 10 1.68 -25.36 0.95
C PRO A 10 1.87 -26.84 0.68
N THR A 11 3.06 -27.22 0.18
CA THR A 11 3.40 -28.63 0.00
C THR A 11 3.56 -29.31 1.37
N PRO A 12 3.40 -30.64 1.46
CA PRO A 12 3.66 -31.38 2.70
C PRO A 12 5.04 -31.08 3.30
N ARG A 13 6.03 -30.85 2.43
CA ARG A 13 7.38 -30.43 2.84
C ARG A 13 7.39 -29.08 3.53
N LEU A 14 6.69 -28.07 2.98
CA LEU A 14 6.58 -26.76 3.62
C LEU A 14 5.83 -26.87 4.97
N GLN A 15 4.76 -27.66 5.01
CA GLN A 15 3.98 -27.87 6.23
C GLN A 15 4.83 -28.50 7.35
N SER A 16 5.58 -29.56 7.04
CA SER A 16 6.51 -30.21 7.96
C SER A 16 7.62 -29.26 8.42
N LEU A 17 8.14 -28.42 7.52
CA LEU A 17 9.15 -27.42 7.87
C LEU A 17 8.63 -26.40 8.87
N VAL A 18 7.43 -25.85 8.64
CA VAL A 18 6.80 -24.87 9.54
C VAL A 18 6.49 -25.50 10.90
N GLN A 19 6.00 -26.75 10.91
CA GLN A 19 5.74 -27.48 12.15
C GLN A 19 7.03 -27.69 12.96
N ARG A 20 8.12 -28.12 12.32
CA ARG A 20 9.43 -28.31 12.96
C ARG A 20 9.98 -27.01 13.57
N LEU A 21 9.71 -25.87 12.95
CA LEU A 21 10.14 -24.55 13.44
C LEU A 21 9.17 -23.94 14.47
N GLY A 22 8.05 -24.61 14.78
CA GLY A 22 7.00 -24.07 15.66
C GLY A 22 6.36 -22.79 15.11
N GLY A 23 6.33 -22.63 13.78
CA GLY A 23 5.82 -21.43 13.11
C GLY A 23 4.30 -21.33 13.11
N ARG A 24 3.79 -20.12 12.85
CA ARG A 24 2.35 -19.84 12.72
C ARG A 24 1.99 -19.48 11.28
N TRP A 25 0.86 -19.97 10.82
CA TRP A 25 0.33 -19.72 9.47
C TRP A 25 -0.48 -18.42 9.40
N TYR A 26 -0.32 -17.68 8.30
CA TYR A 26 -1.00 -16.42 7.98
C TYR A 26 -1.51 -16.46 6.53
N GLY A 27 -2.54 -17.26 6.27
CA GLY A 27 -3.02 -17.50 4.92
C GLY A 27 -2.09 -18.44 4.15
N ASP A 28 -1.42 -17.93 3.11
CA ASP A 28 -0.57 -18.73 2.21
C ASP A 28 0.93 -18.71 2.56
N TYR A 29 1.30 -18.11 3.68
CA TYR A 29 2.68 -18.09 4.20
C TYR A 29 2.68 -18.33 5.71
N ALA A 30 3.84 -18.68 6.26
CA ALA A 30 4.05 -18.88 7.68
C ALA A 30 5.17 -17.97 8.22
N MET A 31 5.03 -17.55 9.47
CA MET A 31 6.09 -16.87 10.22
C MET A 31 6.70 -17.84 11.22
N CYS A 32 8.02 -17.96 11.16
CA CYS A 32 8.83 -18.82 12.01
C CYS A 32 9.93 -17.98 12.68
N ARG A 33 10.57 -18.55 13.71
CA ARG A 33 11.83 -18.02 14.21
C ARG A 33 12.95 -18.36 13.24
N CYS A 34 13.79 -17.39 12.92
CA CYS A 34 14.92 -17.59 12.03
C CYS A 34 16.01 -18.42 12.74
N PRO A 35 16.52 -19.50 12.13
CA PRO A 35 17.61 -20.28 12.73
C PRO A 35 18.98 -19.60 12.59
N ALA A 36 19.09 -18.51 11.81
CA ALA A 36 20.36 -17.85 11.53
C ALA A 36 20.76 -16.78 12.58
N HIS A 37 19.90 -16.52 13.58
CA HIS A 37 20.18 -15.63 14.71
C HIS A 37 19.36 -16.04 15.94
N ASP A 38 19.66 -15.48 17.11
CA ASP A 38 18.84 -15.66 18.32
C ASP A 38 17.50 -14.94 18.18
N ASP A 39 16.52 -15.62 17.59
CA ASP A 39 15.25 -15.02 17.22
C ASP A 39 14.17 -15.23 18.29
N ARG A 40 13.83 -14.17 19.01
CA ARG A 40 12.77 -14.22 20.06
C ARG A 40 11.38 -13.98 19.48
N ILE A 41 11.27 -13.17 18.42
CA ILE A 41 10.02 -12.80 17.75
C ILE A 41 10.09 -13.31 16.31
N PRO A 42 9.13 -14.14 15.83
CA PRO A 42 9.19 -14.73 14.49
C PRO A 42 9.48 -13.71 13.37
N SER A 43 10.68 -13.78 12.79
CA SER A 43 11.15 -12.87 11.74
C SER A 43 11.30 -13.53 10.36
N LEU A 44 11.15 -14.85 10.30
CA LEU A 44 11.33 -15.66 9.08
C LEU A 44 10.00 -15.95 8.40
N SER A 45 9.80 -15.41 7.21
CA SER A 45 8.67 -15.71 6.33
C SER A 45 8.99 -16.89 5.41
N LEU A 46 8.13 -17.92 5.44
CA LEU A 46 8.17 -19.08 4.56
C LEU A 46 6.91 -19.18 3.72
N ARG A 47 7.06 -19.37 2.40
CA ARG A 47 5.92 -19.44 1.47
C ARG A 47 6.17 -20.44 0.35
N GLN A 48 5.11 -21.07 -0.15
CA GLN A 48 5.23 -21.94 -1.32
C GLN A 48 5.28 -21.13 -2.62
N GLY A 49 6.36 -21.30 -3.40
CA GLY A 49 6.45 -20.89 -4.81
C GLY A 49 6.17 -22.06 -5.76
N GLN A 50 6.17 -21.79 -7.07
CA GLN A 50 5.82 -22.79 -8.09
C GLN A 50 6.68 -24.06 -8.03
N ARG A 51 7.98 -23.87 -7.77
CA ARG A 51 9.00 -24.94 -7.81
C ARG A 51 9.84 -25.04 -6.54
N ALA A 52 9.72 -24.07 -5.63
CA ALA A 52 10.57 -23.97 -4.44
C ALA A 52 9.84 -23.29 -3.29
N ILE A 53 10.31 -23.53 -2.07
CA ILE A 53 9.92 -22.75 -0.90
C ILE A 53 10.67 -21.41 -0.94
N LEU A 54 9.91 -20.32 -0.88
CA LEU A 54 10.42 -18.96 -0.80
C LEU A 54 10.69 -18.63 0.67
N VAL A 55 11.82 -17.97 0.91
CA VAL A 55 12.36 -17.70 2.24
C VAL A 55 12.77 -16.24 2.31
N THR A 56 12.28 -15.52 3.33
CA THR A 56 12.66 -14.13 3.60
C THR A 56 12.82 -13.94 5.10
N CYS A 57 14.02 -13.54 5.56
CA CYS A 57 14.22 -13.09 6.93
C CYS A 57 14.10 -11.57 7.00
N HIS A 58 13.18 -11.05 7.80
CA HIS A 58 12.95 -9.61 7.95
C HIS A 58 13.96 -8.92 8.88
N ALA A 59 14.75 -9.71 9.64
CA ALA A 59 15.86 -9.20 10.45
C ALA A 59 17.17 -9.00 9.67
N GLY A 60 17.19 -9.33 8.37
CA GLY A 60 18.33 -9.06 7.48
C GLY A 60 19.35 -10.20 7.33
N CYS A 61 19.03 -11.42 7.77
CA CYS A 61 19.94 -12.56 7.57
C CYS A 61 20.18 -12.87 6.08
N PRO A 62 21.41 -13.25 5.68
CA PRO A 62 21.69 -13.68 4.32
C PRO A 62 20.82 -14.88 3.93
N ARG A 63 20.16 -14.80 2.76
CA ARG A 63 19.19 -15.81 2.32
C ARG A 63 19.82 -17.18 2.19
N GLU A 64 21.04 -17.25 1.67
CA GLU A 64 21.80 -18.47 1.42
C GLU A 64 22.06 -19.22 2.73
N THR A 65 22.43 -18.49 3.79
CA THR A 65 22.61 -19.02 5.15
C THR A 65 21.31 -19.62 5.66
N VAL A 66 20.20 -18.88 5.55
CA VAL A 66 18.90 -19.37 6.02
C VAL A 66 18.45 -20.60 5.24
N VAL A 67 18.56 -20.59 3.91
CA VAL A 67 18.21 -21.73 3.03
C VAL A 67 19.02 -22.97 3.40
N ARG A 68 20.32 -22.83 3.63
CA ARG A 68 21.20 -23.91 4.07
C ARG A 68 20.82 -24.46 5.45
N LEU A 69 20.60 -23.59 6.44
CA LEU A 69 20.19 -24.00 7.78
C LEU A 69 18.83 -24.69 7.81
N LEU A 70 17.93 -24.33 6.88
CA LEU A 70 16.63 -24.99 6.71
C LEU A 70 16.72 -26.32 5.93
N GLY A 71 17.86 -26.68 5.36
CA GLY A 71 18.04 -27.87 4.52
C GLY A 71 17.29 -27.76 3.18
N LEU A 72 17.18 -26.55 2.64
CA LEU A 72 16.49 -26.27 1.38
C LEU A 72 17.42 -26.22 0.16
N ASP A 73 18.74 -26.17 0.39
CA ASP A 73 19.82 -26.14 -0.61
C ASP A 73 20.01 -27.47 -1.37
N ARG A 74 19.73 -28.61 -0.73
CA ARG A 74 19.96 -29.96 -1.29
C ARG A 74 18.74 -30.63 -1.91
N ALA A 75 17.65 -29.90 -2.06
CA ALA A 75 16.43 -30.55 -2.51
C ALA A 75 16.38 -30.71 -4.03
N PRO A 76 16.05 -31.91 -4.53
CA PRO A 76 15.62 -32.02 -5.91
C PRO A 76 14.40 -31.10 -6.08
N VAL A 77 14.41 -30.31 -7.16
CA VAL A 77 13.19 -29.64 -7.64
C VAL A 77 12.21 -30.77 -7.88
N SER A 78 11.22 -30.93 -6.99
CA SER A 78 10.13 -31.88 -7.19
C SER A 78 9.60 -31.66 -8.60
N GLY A 79 9.72 -32.70 -9.45
CA GLY A 79 9.27 -32.64 -10.85
C GLY A 79 7.76 -32.38 -10.97
N VAL A 80 7.02 -32.57 -9.86
CA VAL A 80 5.63 -32.17 -9.73
C VAL A 80 5.57 -30.70 -9.27
N PRO A 81 5.07 -29.78 -10.11
CA PRO A 81 4.84 -28.39 -9.72
C PRO A 81 3.87 -28.34 -8.52
N ALA A 82 4.08 -27.42 -7.59
CA ALA A 82 3.11 -27.21 -6.52
C ALA A 82 1.74 -26.88 -7.13
N THR A 83 0.68 -27.48 -6.59
CA THR A 83 -0.68 -27.22 -7.06
C THR A 83 -0.94 -25.73 -6.96
N PRO A 84 -1.26 -25.06 -8.08
CA PRO A 84 -1.76 -23.71 -8.02
C PRO A 84 -2.97 -23.77 -7.10
N LEU A 85 -2.97 -22.96 -6.04
CA LEU A 85 -4.25 -22.72 -5.40
C LEU A 85 -5.15 -22.13 -6.49
N PRO A 86 -6.43 -22.56 -6.62
CA PRO A 86 -7.37 -21.77 -7.36
C PRO A 86 -7.20 -20.32 -6.89
N ASN A 87 -7.39 -19.34 -7.77
CA ASN A 87 -7.50 -17.96 -7.33
C ASN A 87 -8.78 -17.86 -6.49
N VAL A 88 -8.77 -18.44 -5.28
CA VAL A 88 -9.76 -18.23 -4.27
C VAL A 88 -9.47 -16.82 -3.81
N CYS A 89 -10.27 -15.93 -4.39
CA CYS A 89 -10.38 -14.51 -4.17
C CYS A 89 -10.74 -14.22 -2.71
N HIS A 90 -9.84 -14.51 -1.78
CA HIS A 90 -9.91 -14.00 -0.43
C HIS A 90 -8.92 -12.84 -0.30
N VAL A 91 -9.51 -11.65 -0.24
CA VAL A 91 -8.94 -10.30 -0.22
C VAL A 91 -8.56 -9.73 -1.59
N THR A 92 -9.47 -9.83 -2.56
CA THR A 92 -9.43 -9.09 -3.83
C THR A 92 -10.73 -8.31 -3.96
N SER A 93 -10.68 -6.98 -3.93
CA SER A 93 -11.79 -6.05 -4.20
C SER A 93 -13.10 -6.20 -3.40
N SER A 94 -13.68 -7.36 -3.13
CA SER A 94 -15.00 -7.55 -2.51
C SER A 94 -15.14 -6.98 -1.10
N ALA A 95 -14.18 -7.23 -0.20
CA ALA A 95 -14.24 -6.67 1.16
C ALA A 95 -14.01 -5.15 1.19
N ALA A 96 -13.07 -4.65 0.37
CA ALA A 96 -12.85 -3.22 0.22
C ALA A 96 -14.08 -2.53 -0.41
N LEU A 97 -14.66 -3.13 -1.46
CA LEU A 97 -15.89 -2.68 -2.11
C LEU A 97 -17.08 -2.74 -1.17
N ALA A 98 -17.22 -3.79 -0.36
CA ALA A 98 -18.31 -3.93 0.60
C ALA A 98 -18.22 -2.90 1.74
N LEU A 99 -17.01 -2.58 2.21
CA LEU A 99 -16.83 -1.48 3.15
C LEU A 99 -17.08 -0.12 2.48
N TRP A 100 -16.58 0.05 1.26
CA TRP A 100 -16.76 1.27 0.48
C TRP A 100 -18.25 1.57 0.21
N SER A 101 -19.03 0.56 -0.17
CA SER A 101 -20.46 0.69 -0.46
C SER A 101 -21.30 1.05 0.77
N ARG A 102 -20.86 0.64 1.97
CA ARG A 102 -21.50 0.96 3.25
C ARG A 102 -21.08 2.30 3.84
N ALA A 103 -19.99 2.87 3.33
CA ALA A 103 -19.44 4.12 3.84
C ALA A 103 -20.23 5.31 3.31
N GLY A 104 -20.42 6.30 4.18
CA GLY A 104 -21.16 7.53 3.89
C GLY A 104 -20.26 8.67 3.43
N THR A 105 -20.86 9.85 3.31
CA THR A 105 -20.14 11.09 3.06
C THR A 105 -19.21 11.42 4.24
N VAL A 106 -18.22 12.27 3.98
CA VAL A 106 -17.34 12.78 5.06
C VAL A 106 -17.96 13.98 5.78
N GLU A 107 -19.03 14.57 5.26
CA GLU A 107 -19.70 15.75 5.81
C GLU A 107 -20.20 15.49 7.25
N ASP A 108 -19.92 16.42 8.16
CA ASP A 108 -20.33 16.34 9.57
C ASP A 108 -19.84 15.07 10.30
N THR A 109 -18.68 14.54 9.89
CA THR A 109 -18.03 13.37 10.51
C THR A 109 -16.65 13.70 11.08
N LEU A 110 -16.05 12.75 11.80
CA LEU A 110 -14.65 12.85 12.24
C LEU A 110 -13.67 13.00 11.07
N ALA A 111 -14.00 12.50 9.88
CA ALA A 111 -13.16 12.70 8.70
C ALA A 111 -13.11 14.18 8.27
N MET A 112 -14.22 14.92 8.36
CA MET A 112 -14.22 16.36 8.07
C MET A 112 -13.36 17.12 9.08
N ARG A 113 -13.50 16.82 10.38
CA ARG A 113 -12.65 17.41 11.42
C ARG A 113 -11.17 17.09 11.21
N TYR A 114 -10.86 15.83 10.89
CA TYR A 114 -9.48 15.43 10.58
C TYR A 114 -8.91 16.23 9.40
N LEU A 115 -9.64 16.34 8.29
CA LEU A 115 -9.14 17.02 7.09
C LEU A 115 -9.10 18.55 7.27
N CYS A 116 -10.15 19.16 7.79
CA CYS A 116 -10.20 20.61 7.94
C CYS A 116 -9.38 21.08 9.13
N ASP A 117 -9.74 20.64 10.33
CA ASP A 117 -9.23 21.22 11.58
C ASP A 117 -7.78 20.77 11.85
N LEU A 118 -7.45 19.50 11.58
CA LEU A 118 -6.12 18.94 11.89
C LEU A 118 -5.16 18.98 10.69
N ARG A 119 -5.67 18.99 9.45
CA ARG A 119 -4.85 18.98 8.23
C ARG A 119 -4.90 20.28 7.42
N GLY A 120 -5.71 21.26 7.83
CA GLY A 120 -5.74 22.59 7.23
C GLY A 120 -6.48 22.68 5.89
N PHE A 121 -7.23 21.65 5.48
CA PHE A 121 -7.95 21.70 4.22
C PHE A 121 -9.15 22.67 4.30
N PRO A 122 -9.32 23.58 3.32
CA PRO A 122 -10.59 24.28 3.16
C PRO A 122 -11.73 23.29 2.97
N ARG A 123 -12.87 23.52 3.65
CA ARG A 123 -14.04 22.62 3.56
C ARG A 123 -14.55 22.45 2.13
N THR A 124 -14.41 23.49 1.30
CA THR A 124 -14.75 23.46 -0.14
C THR A 124 -13.86 22.47 -0.91
N SER A 125 -12.56 22.47 -0.64
CA SER A 125 -11.60 21.53 -1.23
C SER A 125 -11.91 20.09 -0.83
N VAL A 126 -12.26 19.83 0.44
CA VAL A 126 -12.64 18.49 0.90
C VAL A 126 -13.91 17.99 0.20
N ARG A 127 -14.93 18.85 0.04
CA ARG A 127 -16.18 18.51 -0.65
C ARG A 127 -15.98 18.16 -2.13
N ALA A 128 -14.93 18.69 -2.77
CA ALA A 128 -14.58 18.36 -4.15
C ALA A 128 -13.92 16.97 -4.30
N LEU A 129 -13.54 16.31 -3.20
CA LEU A 129 -12.90 14.98 -3.25
C LEU A 129 -13.96 13.88 -3.32
N HIS A 130 -14.06 13.21 -4.47
CA HIS A 130 -15.07 12.15 -4.69
C HIS A 130 -14.66 10.75 -4.21
N ASP A 131 -13.36 10.49 -4.11
CA ASP A 131 -12.80 9.18 -3.72
C ASP A 131 -12.41 9.12 -2.23
N ILE A 132 -13.17 9.85 -1.40
CA ILE A 132 -13.13 9.71 0.06
C ILE A 132 -14.53 9.45 0.64
N ARG A 133 -14.59 8.63 1.69
CA ARG A 133 -15.81 8.30 2.43
C ARG A 133 -15.52 8.12 3.92
N TYR A 134 -16.55 8.10 4.74
CA TYR A 134 -16.42 7.85 6.17
C TYR A 134 -17.17 6.58 6.60
N LEU A 135 -16.58 5.83 7.53
CA LEU A 135 -17.22 4.68 8.15
C LEU A 135 -16.95 4.67 9.66
N GLU A 136 -18.01 4.89 10.45
CA GLU A 136 -17.97 4.93 11.92
C GLU A 136 -17.45 3.61 12.54
N ARG A 137 -17.82 2.48 11.96
CA ARG A 137 -17.44 1.14 12.43
C ARG A 137 -16.63 0.41 11.38
N CYS A 138 -15.42 0.90 11.11
CA CYS A 138 -14.49 0.26 10.19
C CYS A 138 -13.71 -0.87 10.89
N PRO A 139 -13.65 -2.10 10.34
CA PRO A 139 -12.93 -3.19 10.98
C PRO A 139 -11.40 -2.99 10.91
N LEU A 140 -10.71 -3.27 12.01
CA LEU A 140 -9.26 -3.33 12.14
C LEU A 140 -8.87 -4.70 12.70
N GLY A 141 -8.02 -5.44 11.97
CA GLY A 141 -7.69 -6.84 12.27
C GLY A 141 -8.57 -7.83 11.49
N SER A 142 -8.62 -9.08 11.95
CA SER A 142 -9.33 -10.17 11.25
C SER A 142 -10.03 -11.12 12.23
N GLY A 143 -11.10 -11.76 11.77
CA GLY A 143 -11.82 -12.78 12.53
C GLY A 143 -12.51 -12.21 13.78
N LYS A 144 -12.68 -13.07 14.81
CA LYS A 144 -13.38 -12.74 16.07
C LYS A 144 -12.66 -11.66 16.91
N SER A 145 -11.39 -11.37 16.61
CA SER A 145 -10.59 -10.34 17.29
C SER A 145 -10.58 -9.00 16.55
N ALA A 146 -11.36 -8.84 15.47
CA ALA A 146 -11.46 -7.58 14.78
C ALA A 146 -12.09 -6.51 15.69
N SER A 147 -11.35 -5.42 15.90
CA SER A 147 -11.90 -4.23 16.54
C SER A 147 -12.56 -3.33 15.49
N TYR A 148 -13.50 -2.49 15.90
CA TYR A 148 -14.19 -1.56 15.01
C TYR A 148 -13.93 -0.14 15.48
N ARG A 149 -13.48 0.73 14.57
CA ARG A 149 -13.09 2.11 14.87
C ARG A 149 -13.52 3.03 13.73
N PRO A 150 -13.76 4.32 14.00
CA PRO A 150 -14.09 5.27 12.94
C PRO A 150 -12.89 5.43 12.00
N ALA A 151 -13.18 5.51 10.70
CA ALA A 151 -12.14 5.66 9.70
C ALA A 151 -12.58 6.53 8.51
N LEU A 152 -11.68 7.39 8.09
CA LEU A 152 -11.67 7.96 6.74
C LEU A 152 -11.19 6.88 5.77
N LEU A 153 -11.99 6.65 4.74
CA LEU A 153 -11.73 5.70 3.67
C LEU A 153 -11.28 6.47 2.44
N VAL A 154 -10.15 6.07 1.86
CA VAL A 154 -9.59 6.67 0.65
C VAL A 154 -9.49 5.59 -0.42
N ALA A 155 -10.29 5.71 -1.49
CA ALA A 155 -10.33 4.70 -2.54
C ALA A 155 -9.11 4.81 -3.47
N MET A 156 -8.56 3.67 -3.87
CA MET A 156 -7.58 3.57 -4.95
C MET A 156 -8.21 2.87 -6.14
N ARG A 157 -8.14 3.51 -7.30
CA ARG A 157 -8.74 3.04 -8.54
C ARG A 157 -7.69 2.60 -9.55
N LYS A 158 -8.12 1.69 -10.41
CA LYS A 158 -7.43 1.31 -11.65
C LYS A 158 -8.51 1.10 -12.71
N ALA A 159 -8.43 1.80 -13.83
CA ALA A 159 -9.47 1.83 -14.86
C ALA A 159 -10.87 2.02 -14.24
N ASP A 160 -11.01 3.06 -13.41
CA ASP A 160 -12.23 3.46 -12.68
C ASP A 160 -12.79 2.46 -11.66
N ARG A 161 -12.15 1.30 -11.46
CA ARG A 161 -12.57 0.30 -10.48
C ARG A 161 -11.82 0.47 -9.18
N VAL A 162 -12.55 0.56 -8.05
CA VAL A 162 -11.94 0.52 -6.72
C VAL A 162 -11.29 -0.86 -6.51
N CYS A 163 -9.96 -0.86 -6.42
CA CYS A 163 -9.13 -2.07 -6.32
C CYS A 163 -8.54 -2.24 -4.92
N ALA A 164 -8.33 -1.13 -4.23
CA ALA A 164 -7.88 -1.07 -2.84
C ALA A 164 -8.46 0.17 -2.17
N MET A 165 -8.35 0.20 -0.86
CA MET A 165 -8.79 1.32 -0.05
C MET A 165 -7.83 1.50 1.11
N GLN A 166 -7.34 2.72 1.32
CA GLN A 166 -6.65 3.08 2.55
C GLN A 166 -7.69 3.43 3.60
N ARG A 167 -7.55 2.87 4.80
CA ARG A 167 -8.31 3.22 5.99
C ARG A 167 -7.41 4.06 6.88
N ILE A 168 -7.78 5.31 7.09
CA ILE A 168 -7.15 6.22 8.04
C ILE A 168 -8.03 6.19 9.28
N PHE A 169 -7.63 5.43 10.30
CA PHE A 169 -8.39 5.31 11.53
C PHE A 169 -8.24 6.56 12.37
N LEU A 170 -9.34 7.02 12.92
CA LEU A 170 -9.42 8.28 13.66
C LEU A 170 -9.72 7.99 15.13
N ASP A 171 -9.14 8.80 16.00
CA ASP A 171 -9.51 8.80 17.41
C ASP A 171 -10.91 9.43 17.57
N PRO A 172 -11.85 8.77 18.29
CA PRO A 172 -13.22 9.29 18.42
C PRO A 172 -13.34 10.66 19.11
N GLN A 173 -12.39 11.02 19.96
CA GLN A 173 -12.45 12.27 20.73
C GLN A 173 -11.77 13.42 19.98
N THR A 174 -10.56 13.16 19.50
CA THR A 174 -9.67 14.18 18.93
C THR A 174 -9.71 14.25 17.41
N ALA A 175 -10.32 13.26 16.73
CA ALA A 175 -10.23 13.04 15.29
C ALA A 175 -8.80 12.81 14.76
N ALA A 176 -7.80 12.67 15.64
CA ALA A 176 -6.42 12.45 15.24
C ALA A 176 -6.25 11.09 14.57
N CYS A 177 -5.37 11.02 13.57
CA CYS A 177 -5.05 9.76 12.90
C CYS A 177 -4.30 8.82 13.86
N THR A 178 -4.88 7.66 14.15
CA THR A 178 -4.30 6.62 15.01
C THR A 178 -3.58 5.51 14.22
N GLY A 179 -3.79 5.46 12.90
CA GLY A 179 -3.08 4.54 12.03
C GLY A 179 -3.67 4.46 10.63
N LYS A 180 -2.83 4.12 9.65
CA LYS A 180 -3.21 4.01 8.25
C LYS A 180 -2.99 2.59 7.75
N PHE A 181 -4.02 1.95 7.22
CA PHE A 181 -3.94 0.56 6.74
C PHE A 181 -4.63 0.38 5.41
N VAL A 182 -3.91 -0.18 4.45
CA VAL A 182 -4.46 -0.54 3.14
C VAL A 182 -5.22 -1.86 3.25
N LEU A 183 -6.38 -1.92 2.61
CA LEU A 183 -7.17 -3.13 2.36
C LEU A 183 -7.31 -3.33 0.85
N GLY A 184 -7.04 -4.56 0.37
CA GLY A 184 -7.07 -4.88 -1.06
C GLY A 184 -5.70 -4.75 -1.73
N ARG A 185 -5.69 -4.76 -3.07
CA ARG A 185 -4.45 -4.80 -3.87
C ARG A 185 -4.20 -3.44 -4.52
N ALA A 186 -3.27 -2.68 -3.95
CA ALA A 186 -2.92 -1.33 -4.39
C ALA A 186 -1.93 -1.27 -5.58
N VAL A 187 -1.43 -2.40 -6.07
CA VAL A 187 -0.42 -2.40 -7.14
C VAL A 187 -1.00 -1.83 -8.44
N GLY A 188 -0.45 -0.72 -8.92
CA GLY A 188 -0.94 -0.03 -10.12
C GLY A 188 -2.25 0.73 -9.91
N ALA A 189 -2.77 0.79 -8.68
CA ALA A 189 -3.94 1.59 -8.33
C ALA A 189 -3.49 2.85 -7.60
N ALA A 190 -4.16 3.96 -7.86
CA ALA A 190 -3.88 5.23 -7.20
C ALA A 190 -5.18 5.86 -6.71
N TRP A 191 -5.08 6.68 -5.69
CA TRP A 191 -6.13 7.67 -5.43
C TRP A 191 -5.94 8.86 -6.37
N SER A 192 -7.05 9.44 -6.84
CA SER A 192 -7.08 10.59 -7.74
C SER A 192 -8.16 11.58 -7.31
N ASN A 193 -7.92 12.87 -7.54
CA ASN A 193 -8.88 13.94 -7.29
C ASN A 193 -9.46 14.57 -8.58
N GLY A 194 -9.59 13.77 -9.64
CA GLY A 194 -10.20 14.22 -10.88
C GLY A 194 -9.75 13.40 -12.07
N HIS A 195 -10.21 13.79 -13.24
CA HIS A 195 -9.77 13.21 -14.50
C HIS A 195 -8.30 13.60 -14.74
N PRO A 196 -7.48 12.67 -15.25
CA PRO A 196 -6.10 12.99 -15.57
C PRO A 196 -6.05 14.06 -16.68
N SER A 197 -5.22 15.09 -16.49
CA SER A 197 -4.94 16.12 -17.51
C SER A 197 -3.58 15.86 -18.16
N SER A 198 -3.16 16.73 -19.09
CA SER A 198 -1.81 16.64 -19.71
C SER A 198 -0.68 16.95 -18.72
N VAL A 199 -1.00 17.52 -17.55
CA VAL A 199 -0.05 17.84 -16.46
C VAL A 199 -0.57 17.29 -15.14
N MET A 200 0.15 16.35 -14.52
CA MET A 200 -0.27 15.80 -13.22
C MET A 200 0.90 15.59 -12.27
N GLY A 201 0.61 15.66 -10.97
CA GLY A 201 1.50 15.25 -9.90
C GLY A 201 1.30 13.80 -9.47
N ILE A 202 2.34 13.20 -8.89
CA ILE A 202 2.21 11.96 -8.11
C ILE A 202 2.88 12.11 -6.74
N CYS A 203 2.17 11.68 -5.70
CA CYS A 203 2.62 11.65 -4.31
C CYS A 203 2.67 10.21 -3.76
N GLU A 204 3.35 10.07 -2.62
CA GLU A 204 3.28 8.87 -1.80
C GLU A 204 1.95 8.76 -1.06
N GLY A 205 1.51 9.85 -0.41
CA GLY A 205 0.32 9.88 0.43
C GLY A 205 -0.86 10.62 -0.20
N PHE A 206 -2.07 10.25 0.21
CA PHE A 206 -3.30 10.95 -0.15
C PHE A 206 -3.30 12.40 0.34
N GLU A 207 -2.88 12.65 1.58
CA GLU A 207 -2.90 14.01 2.12
C GLU A 207 -1.99 14.95 1.33
N SER A 208 -0.78 14.51 0.95
CA SER A 208 0.16 15.32 0.17
C SER A 208 -0.37 15.62 -1.24
N ALA A 209 -1.00 14.62 -1.89
CA ALA A 209 -1.61 14.82 -3.20
C ALA A 209 -2.78 15.81 -3.15
N ALA A 210 -3.69 15.64 -2.19
CA ALA A 210 -4.81 16.55 -2.00
C ALA A 210 -4.32 17.97 -1.66
N ALA A 211 -3.29 18.09 -0.82
CA ALA A 211 -2.72 19.37 -0.43
C ALA A 211 -2.07 20.10 -1.59
N PHE A 212 -1.27 19.40 -2.40
CA PHE A 212 -0.66 19.98 -3.60
C PHE A 212 -1.71 20.53 -4.56
N THR A 213 -2.79 19.78 -4.82
CA THR A 213 -3.88 20.28 -5.67
C THR A 213 -4.60 21.46 -5.05
N CYS A 214 -4.79 21.47 -3.73
CA CYS A 214 -5.40 22.61 -3.04
C CYS A 214 -4.55 23.89 -3.16
N LEU A 215 -3.22 23.76 -3.12
CA LEU A 215 -2.28 24.89 -3.17
C LEU A 215 -2.01 25.39 -4.59
N THR A 216 -2.04 24.51 -5.58
CA THR A 216 -1.56 24.82 -6.95
C THR A 216 -2.64 24.75 -8.03
N GLY A 217 -3.76 24.10 -7.74
CA GLY A 217 -4.78 23.75 -8.75
C GLY A 217 -4.41 22.60 -9.68
N ILE A 218 -3.18 22.07 -9.61
CA ILE A 218 -2.72 20.96 -10.46
C ILE A 218 -3.16 19.62 -9.83
N GLN A 219 -3.75 18.73 -10.64
CA GLN A 219 -4.21 17.42 -10.16
C GLN A 219 -3.02 16.56 -9.73
N ALA A 220 -3.15 15.87 -8.59
CA ALA A 220 -2.12 14.98 -8.08
C ALA A 220 -2.71 13.67 -7.56
N PHE A 221 -2.04 12.57 -7.89
CA PHE A 221 -2.50 11.22 -7.55
C PHE A 221 -1.61 10.62 -6.45
N ALA A 222 -2.19 9.77 -5.60
CA ALA A 222 -1.44 9.12 -4.53
C ALA A 222 -1.24 7.62 -4.81
N THR A 223 0.02 7.21 -4.84
CA THR A 223 0.46 5.81 -5.06
C THR A 223 0.44 4.96 -3.78
N MET A 224 0.14 5.59 -2.65
CA MET A 224 0.07 5.00 -1.31
C MET A 224 1.41 4.38 -0.87
N GLY A 225 2.52 5.12 -1.01
CA GLY A 225 3.82 4.87 -0.36
C GLY A 225 5.04 4.79 -1.29
N ALA A 226 6.22 5.21 -0.81
CA ALA A 226 7.50 5.30 -1.52
C ALA A 226 7.85 4.06 -2.35
N ALA A 227 7.71 2.86 -1.79
CA ALA A 227 8.04 1.62 -2.48
C ALA A 227 7.20 1.39 -3.75
N ARG A 228 6.02 2.01 -3.85
CA ARG A 228 5.07 1.94 -4.97
C ARG A 228 5.02 3.20 -5.81
N PHE A 229 5.82 4.22 -5.51
CA PHE A 229 5.79 5.52 -6.17
C PHE A 229 5.92 5.47 -7.71
N HIS A 230 6.65 4.48 -8.23
CA HIS A 230 6.84 4.24 -9.66
C HIS A 230 5.81 3.27 -10.29
N GLN A 231 4.89 2.72 -9.49
CA GLN A 231 3.93 1.67 -9.90
C GLN A 231 2.55 2.28 -10.13
N ILE A 232 2.45 3.19 -11.09
CA ILE A 232 1.21 3.87 -11.47
C ILE A 232 0.97 3.69 -12.97
N ASP A 233 -0.29 3.49 -13.34
CA ASP A 233 -0.70 3.55 -14.75
C ASP A 233 -0.89 5.03 -15.11
N LEU A 234 0.02 5.56 -15.93
CA LEU A 234 -0.09 6.94 -16.40
C LEU A 234 -1.15 7.06 -17.51
N PRO A 235 -1.96 8.13 -17.52
CA PRO A 235 -2.96 8.35 -18.55
C PRO A 235 -2.32 8.50 -19.93
N GLN A 236 -3.12 8.18 -20.95
CA GLN A 236 -2.75 8.47 -22.34
C GLN A 236 -2.79 9.98 -22.57
N GLY A 237 -1.78 10.54 -23.25
CA GLY A 237 -1.68 11.97 -23.49
C GLY A 237 -1.06 12.78 -22.34
N LEU A 238 -0.46 12.13 -21.33
CA LEU A 238 0.32 12.85 -20.34
C LEU A 238 1.59 13.44 -20.95
N GLU A 239 1.74 14.75 -20.87
CA GLU A 239 2.88 15.51 -21.39
C GLU A 239 3.87 15.87 -20.28
N ARG A 240 3.39 16.18 -19.07
CA ARG A 240 4.23 16.50 -17.91
C ARG A 240 3.81 15.76 -16.65
N LEU A 241 4.78 15.12 -15.99
CA LEU A 241 4.64 14.45 -14.71
C LEU A 241 5.48 15.14 -13.63
N ILE A 242 4.83 15.56 -12.54
CA ILE A 242 5.47 16.20 -11.40
C ILE A 242 5.64 15.17 -10.28
N LEU A 243 6.88 14.88 -9.91
CA LEU A 243 7.18 14.00 -8.78
C LEU A 243 7.15 14.81 -7.48
N LEU A 244 6.23 14.45 -6.59
CA LEU A 244 5.97 15.13 -5.32
C LEU A 244 6.28 14.16 -4.16
N ALA A 245 7.53 13.69 -4.12
CA ALA A 245 8.00 12.75 -3.11
C ALA A 245 8.22 13.46 -1.76
N ASP A 246 8.17 12.69 -0.67
CA ASP A 246 8.48 13.22 0.66
C ASP A 246 9.98 13.58 0.71
N ASN A 247 10.32 14.66 1.39
CA ASN A 247 11.68 15.19 1.48
C ASN A 247 12.52 14.44 2.53
N ASP A 248 12.53 13.12 2.43
CA ASP A 248 13.29 12.22 3.28
C ASP A 248 14.12 11.21 2.46
N ARG A 249 14.88 10.37 3.15
CA ARG A 249 15.79 9.42 2.49
C ARG A 249 15.04 8.41 1.60
N GLU A 250 13.82 8.01 1.96
CA GLU A 250 13.00 7.09 1.17
C GLU A 250 12.34 7.79 -0.01
N GLY A 251 11.79 9.00 0.18
CA GLY A 251 11.20 9.78 -0.89
C GLY A 251 12.22 10.17 -1.96
N HIS A 252 13.45 10.52 -1.58
CA HIS A 252 14.57 10.71 -2.51
C HIS A 252 14.90 9.43 -3.31
N ARG A 253 14.80 8.24 -2.70
CA ARG A 253 14.95 6.96 -3.43
C ARG A 253 13.78 6.70 -4.37
N ALA A 254 12.56 6.97 -3.91
CA ALA A 254 11.32 6.79 -4.65
C ALA A 254 11.31 7.68 -5.90
N GLN A 255 11.66 8.96 -5.75
CA GLN A 255 11.84 9.94 -6.82
C GLN A 255 12.80 9.40 -7.90
N ARG A 256 14.04 9.05 -7.51
CA ARG A 256 15.05 8.55 -8.48
C ARG A 256 14.57 7.32 -9.24
N ARG A 257 13.87 6.42 -8.55
CA ARG A 257 13.31 5.21 -9.16
C ARG A 257 12.17 5.56 -10.13
N ALA A 258 11.28 6.45 -9.76
CA ALA A 258 10.17 6.90 -10.59
C ALA A 258 10.67 7.63 -11.84
N SER A 259 11.60 8.59 -11.72
CA SER A 259 12.18 9.29 -12.87
C SER A 259 12.75 8.32 -13.90
N ARG A 260 13.47 7.27 -13.46
CA ARG A 260 14.03 6.27 -14.37
C ARG A 260 12.99 5.32 -14.95
N THR A 261 12.02 4.88 -14.15
CA THR A 261 11.07 3.84 -14.55
C THR A 261 9.94 4.38 -15.44
N LEU A 262 9.54 5.64 -15.21
CA LEU A 262 8.44 6.28 -15.92
C LEU A 262 8.90 7.08 -17.14
N ALA A 263 10.21 7.30 -17.30
CA ALA A 263 10.77 7.98 -18.47
C ALA A 263 10.33 7.31 -19.78
N ARG A 264 9.76 8.12 -20.68
CA ARG A 264 9.35 7.73 -22.02
C ARG A 264 9.41 8.94 -22.96
N PRO A 265 9.61 8.74 -24.27
CA PRO A 265 9.59 9.83 -25.24
C PRO A 265 8.32 10.68 -25.12
N GLY A 266 8.45 12.00 -25.15
CA GLY A 266 7.34 12.95 -25.08
C GLY A 266 6.76 13.20 -23.68
N LEU A 267 7.31 12.58 -22.62
CA LEU A 267 6.93 12.87 -21.23
C LEU A 267 8.03 13.67 -20.53
N ASP A 268 7.73 14.92 -20.18
CA ASP A 268 8.53 15.76 -19.30
C ASP A 268 8.34 15.30 -17.84
N ILE A 269 9.44 15.04 -17.12
CA ILE A 269 9.37 14.62 -15.71
C ILE A 269 10.18 15.60 -14.88
N GLU A 270 9.50 16.33 -14.01
CA GLU A 270 10.12 17.23 -13.05
C GLU A 270 9.89 16.76 -11.61
N THR A 271 10.57 17.39 -10.66
CA THR A 271 10.38 17.13 -9.24
C THR A 271 10.22 18.45 -8.52
N LEU A 272 9.11 18.60 -7.80
CA LEU A 272 8.89 19.75 -6.94
C LEU A 272 8.95 19.30 -5.48
N TRP A 273 9.84 19.94 -4.74
CA TRP A 273 9.98 19.74 -3.31
C TRP A 273 9.11 20.76 -2.55
N PRO A 274 8.56 20.40 -1.39
CA PRO A 274 7.92 21.38 -0.52
C PRO A 274 8.94 22.43 -0.04
N SER A 275 8.45 23.58 0.44
CA SER A 275 9.28 24.67 0.94
C SER A 275 10.32 24.21 1.96
N ARG A 276 11.45 24.94 2.04
CA ARG A 276 12.57 24.57 2.91
C ARG A 276 12.11 24.35 4.36
N GLY A 277 12.46 23.19 4.92
CA GLY A 277 12.11 22.81 6.29
C GLY A 277 10.85 21.93 6.41
N LEU A 278 10.11 21.74 5.32
CA LEU A 278 8.95 20.85 5.27
C LEU A 278 9.32 19.48 4.72
N ASN A 279 8.67 18.44 5.25
CA ASN A 279 8.84 17.08 4.77
C ASN A 279 7.93 16.78 3.58
N ASP A 280 6.65 17.15 3.64
CA ASP A 280 5.70 16.85 2.59
C ASP A 280 4.78 18.05 2.25
N TRP A 281 4.00 17.91 1.19
CA TRP A 281 3.05 18.93 0.75
C TRP A 281 1.86 19.11 1.70
N ALA A 282 1.57 18.12 2.54
CA ALA A 282 0.50 18.23 3.51
C ALA A 282 0.92 19.03 4.75
N ASP A 283 2.21 19.12 5.05
CA ASP A 283 2.76 20.10 5.99
C ASP A 283 2.75 21.52 5.39
N ALA A 284 2.96 21.65 4.07
CA ALA A 284 2.92 22.95 3.40
C ALA A 284 1.54 23.62 3.46
N LEU A 285 0.46 22.84 3.38
CA LEU A 285 -0.91 23.36 3.49
C LEU A 285 -1.25 23.91 4.90
N LYS A 286 -0.52 23.47 5.93
CA LYS A 286 -0.78 23.89 7.32
C LYS A 286 -0.10 25.21 7.70
N GLN A 287 0.75 25.75 6.83
CA GLN A 287 1.39 27.05 7.05
C GLN A 287 0.43 28.19 6.72
#